data_AF-A0A923R3C5-F1
#
_entry.id   AF-A0A923R3C5-F1
#
_cell.length_a   1.000
_cell.length_b   1.000
_cell.length_c   1.000
_cell.angle_alpha   90.00
_cell.angle_beta   90.00
_cell.angle_gamma   90.00
#
_symmetry.space_group_name_H-M   'P 1'
#
loop_
_entity.id
_entity.type
_entity.pdbx_description
1 polymer ?
#
loop_
_entity_poly.entity_id
_entity_poly.type
_entity_poly.pdbx_seq_one_letter_code
_entity_poly.pdbx_strand_id
1 'polypeptide(L)'
;MKTLPEDILASKNLKKTIVRLQVLQALTNSNIALSQHQLEEKFANQIDRTTLYRTLKLYEEKGIIHRIYNSFGEAKYAACLDHCQEHAHSDHHLHFNCLKCKGTFCINQI
;
A
#
# COMPACT_ATOMS: atom_id res chain seq x y z
N MET A 1 17.99 5.38 -4.86
CA MET A 1 17.52 4.81 -6.14
C MET A 1 16.04 4.48 -5.95
N LYS A 2 15.11 5.04 -6.76
CA LYS A 2 13.68 4.70 -6.63
C LYS A 2 13.48 3.28 -7.15
N THR A 3 13.09 2.34 -6.29
CA THR A 3 12.78 0.97 -6.71
C THR A 3 11.52 0.97 -7.57
N LEU A 4 11.60 0.39 -8.78
CA LEU A 4 10.44 0.33 -9.68
C LEU A 4 9.43 -0.73 -9.20
N PRO A 5 8.11 -0.53 -9.41
CA PRO A 5 7.09 -1.53 -9.06
C PRO A 5 7.39 -2.91 -9.65
N GLU A 6 7.93 -2.97 -10.87
CA GLU A 6 8.32 -4.19 -11.56
C GLU A 6 9.40 -4.98 -10.79
N ASP A 7 10.36 -4.26 -10.22
CA ASP A 7 11.48 -4.84 -9.46
C ASP A 7 10.99 -5.38 -8.11
N ILE A 8 10.08 -4.65 -7.46
CA ILE A 8 9.43 -5.09 -6.22
C ILE A 8 8.67 -6.40 -6.45
N LEU A 9 7.82 -6.45 -7.49
CA LEU A 9 7.07 -7.67 -7.81
C LEU A 9 8.00 -8.83 -8.17
N ALA A 10 9.07 -8.58 -8.94
CA ALA A 10 10.05 -9.61 -9.27
C ALA A 10 10.77 -10.15 -8.02
N SER A 11 11.23 -9.27 -7.13
CA SER A 11 11.93 -9.66 -5.89
C SER A 11 11.07 -10.50 -4.94
N LYS A 12 9.74 -10.39 -5.03
CA LYS A 12 8.76 -11.15 -4.24
C LYS A 12 8.12 -12.31 -5.02
N ASN A 13 8.70 -12.69 -6.17
CA ASN A 13 8.22 -13.77 -7.04
C ASN A 13 6.75 -13.62 -7.47
N LEU A 14 6.28 -12.39 -7.67
CA LEU A 14 4.93 -12.10 -8.13
C LEU A 14 4.88 -11.84 -9.64
N LYS A 15 3.90 -12.44 -10.32
CA LYS A 15 3.57 -12.10 -11.71
C LYS A 15 3.31 -10.60 -11.86
N LYS A 16 3.90 -9.97 -12.88
CA LYS A 16 3.76 -8.56 -13.25
C LYS A 16 2.49 -8.31 -14.07
N THR A 17 1.32 -8.53 -13.46
CA THR A 17 0.05 -8.21 -14.14
C THR A 17 -0.18 -6.70 -14.16
N ILE A 18 -0.96 -6.21 -15.13
CA ILE A 18 -1.31 -4.78 -15.24
C ILE A 18 -1.93 -4.27 -13.93
N VAL A 19 -2.89 -5.01 -13.38
CA VAL A 19 -3.56 -4.68 -12.11
C VAL A 19 -2.57 -4.53 -10.96
N ARG A 20 -1.63 -5.46 -10.83
CA ARG A 20 -0.61 -5.43 -9.77
C ARG A 20 0.28 -4.19 -9.91
N LEU A 21 0.78 -3.95 -11.12
CA LEU A 21 1.62 -2.78 -11.39
C LEU A 21 0.88 -1.48 -11.10
N GLN A 22 -0.38 -1.34 -11.54
CA GLN A 22 -1.19 -0.15 -11.30
C GLN A 22 -1.48 0.09 -9.81
N VAL A 23 -1.87 -0.95 -9.07
CA VAL A 23 -2.13 -0.85 -7.63
C VAL A 23 -0.86 -0.49 -6.86
N LEU A 24 0.26 -1.16 -7.15
CA LEU A 24 1.52 -0.87 -6.50
C LEU A 24 2.01 0.54 -6.82
N GLN A 25 1.94 0.96 -8.08
CA GLN A 25 2.30 2.31 -8.51
C GLN A 25 1.43 3.38 -7.84
N ALA A 26 0.13 3.12 -7.66
CA ALA A 26 -0.76 4.02 -6.95
C ALA A 26 -0.36 4.20 -5.48
N LEU A 27 0.10 3.13 -4.82
CA LEU A 27 0.54 3.17 -3.43
C LEU A 27 1.93 3.80 -3.28
N THR A 28 2.89 3.49 -4.16
CA THR A 28 4.26 4.04 -4.09
C THR A 28 4.32 5.52 -4.47
N ASN A 29 3.39 6.00 -5.30
CA ASN A 29 3.31 7.41 -5.69
C ASN A 29 2.46 8.26 -4.74
N SER A 30 1.86 7.65 -3.72
CA SER A 30 1.03 8.36 -2.75
C SER A 30 1.86 8.80 -1.56
N ASN A 31 1.73 10.07 -1.17
CA ASN A 31 2.33 10.60 0.06
C ASN A 31 1.50 10.28 1.32
N ILE A 32 0.33 9.67 1.14
CA ILE A 32 -0.57 9.23 2.21
C ILE A 32 -0.88 7.74 2.05
N ALA A 33 -1.19 7.08 3.16
CA ALA A 33 -1.82 5.78 3.11
C ALA A 33 -3.22 5.90 2.50
N LEU A 34 -3.57 4.95 1.63
CA LEU A 34 -4.82 4.93 0.89
C LEU A 34 -5.72 3.80 1.40
N SER A 35 -7.02 4.07 1.57
CA SER A 35 -7.96 2.98 1.83
C SER A 35 -8.33 2.23 0.54
N GLN A 36 -8.89 1.03 0.70
CA GLN A 36 -9.40 0.28 -0.44
C GLN A 36 -10.43 1.10 -1.24
N HIS A 37 -11.33 1.82 -0.56
CA HIS A 37 -12.32 2.69 -1.21
C HIS A 37 -11.66 3.76 -2.09
N GLN A 38 -10.62 4.43 -1.58
CA GLN A 38 -9.90 5.45 -2.37
C GLN A 38 -9.23 4.85 -3.62
N LEU A 39 -8.76 3.61 -3.54
CA LEU A 39 -8.22 2.88 -4.69
C LEU A 39 -9.33 2.46 -5.66
N GLU A 40 -10.47 2.00 -5.17
CA GLU A 40 -11.65 1.67 -5.99
C GLU A 40 -12.12 2.89 -6.80
N GLU A 41 -12.26 4.05 -6.14
CA GLU A 41 -12.60 5.32 -6.79
C GLU A 41 -11.55 5.72 -7.84
N LYS A 42 -10.26 5.60 -7.50
CA LYS A 42 -9.16 5.94 -8.41
C LYS A 42 -9.16 5.09 -9.69
N PHE A 43 -9.54 3.82 -9.58
CA PHE A 43 -9.57 2.91 -10.73
C PHE A 43 -10.92 2.86 -11.45
N ALA A 44 -11.97 3.54 -10.95
CA ALA A 44 -13.22 3.81 -11.65
C ALA A 44 -13.77 2.63 -12.48
N ASN A 45 -13.84 1.43 -11.88
CA ASN A 45 -14.29 0.16 -12.47
C ASN A 45 -13.32 -0.56 -13.44
N GLN A 46 -12.09 -0.08 -13.63
CA GLN A 46 -11.07 -0.80 -14.40
C GLN A 46 -10.58 -2.07 -13.69
N ILE A 47 -10.70 -2.10 -12.36
CA ILE A 47 -10.32 -3.22 -11.50
C ILE A 47 -11.54 -3.55 -10.63
N ASP A 48 -11.98 -4.81 -10.64
CA ASP A 48 -13.06 -5.22 -9.77
C ASP A 48 -12.61 -5.27 -8.30
N ARG A 49 -13.57 -5.00 -7.41
CA ARG A 49 -13.36 -4.93 -5.96
C ARG A 49 -12.71 -6.18 -5.37
N THR A 50 -13.04 -7.36 -5.90
CA THR A 50 -12.50 -8.64 -5.39
C THR A 50 -11.04 -8.79 -5.78
N THR A 51 -10.69 -8.45 -7.01
CA THR A 51 -9.30 -8.46 -7.50
C THR A 51 -8.44 -7.44 -6.76
N LEU A 52 -8.97 -6.23 -6.52
CA LEU A 52 -8.26 -5.22 -5.73
C LEU A 52 -7.99 -5.72 -4.30
N TYR A 53 -9.02 -6.22 -3.61
CA TYR A 53 -8.89 -6.78 -2.27
C TYR A 53 -7.85 -7.92 -2.21
N ARG A 54 -7.91 -8.87 -3.15
CA ARG A 54 -6.94 -9.97 -3.22
C ARG A 54 -5.52 -9.48 -3.50
N THR A 55 -5.38 -8.42 -4.30
CA THR A 55 -4.07 -7.82 -4.61
C THR A 55 -3.49 -7.14 -3.37
N LEU A 56 -4.28 -6.34 -2.65
CA LEU A 56 -3.85 -5.71 -1.39
C LEU A 56 -3.47 -6.74 -0.33
N LYS A 57 -4.30 -7.77 -0.14
CA LYS A 57 -4.02 -8.86 0.80
C LYS A 57 -2.72 -9.59 0.46
N LEU A 58 -2.52 -9.94 -0.81
CA LEU A 58 -1.29 -10.58 -1.27
C LEU A 58 -0.05 -9.70 -1.03
N TYR A 59 -0.17 -8.38 -1.23
CA TYR A 59 0.93 -7.45 -0.98
C TYR A 59 1.24 -7.31 0.51
N GLU A 60 0.22 -7.29 1.37
CA GLU A 60 0.38 -7.32 2.82
C GLU A 60 1.12 -8.61 3.21
N GLU A 61 0.63 -9.78 2.79
CA GLU A 61 1.27 -11.08 3.06
C GLU A 61 2.75 -11.12 2.60
N LYS A 62 3.06 -10.53 1.43
CA LYS A 62 4.41 -10.49 0.86
C LYS A 62 5.32 -9.42 1.45
N GLY A 63 4.85 -8.60 2.39
CA GLY A 63 5.64 -7.50 2.96
C GLY A 63 5.91 -6.36 1.98
N ILE A 64 5.08 -6.20 0.95
CA ILE A 64 5.20 -5.12 -0.05
C ILE A 64 4.52 -3.84 0.47
N ILE A 65 3.42 -4.02 1.19
CA ILE A 65 2.66 -2.95 1.83
C ILE A 65 2.38 -3.34 3.28
N HIS A 66 2.05 -2.35 4.11
CA HIS A 66 1.52 -2.58 5.46
C HIS A 66 0.15 -1.92 5.58
N ARG A 67 -0.64 -2.43 6.54
CA ARG A 67 -1.98 -1.95 6.83
C ARG A 67 -1.98 -1.15 8.13
N ILE A 68 -2.55 0.05 8.06
CA ILE A 68 -2.65 1.01 9.15
C ILE A 68 -4.14 1.22 9.45
N TYR A 69 -4.53 1.18 10.72
CA TYR A 69 -5.84 1.66 11.13
C TYR A 69 -5.73 3.12 11.52
N ASN A 70 -6.47 4.00 10.84
CA ASN A 70 -6.50 5.41 11.21
C ASN A 70 -7.31 5.62 12.50
N SER A 71 -7.32 6.85 13.02
CA SER A 71 -8.07 7.23 14.22
C SER A 71 -9.60 7.03 14.12
N PHE A 72 -10.12 6.69 12.93
CA PHE A 72 -11.53 6.41 12.67
C PHE A 72 -11.82 4.92 12.47
N GLY A 73 -10.83 4.04 12.65
CA GLY A 73 -10.95 2.60 12.45
C GLY A 73 -10.96 2.14 10.99
N GLU A 74 -10.66 3.04 10.04
CA GLU A 74 -10.57 2.69 8.62
C GLU A 74 -9.20 2.08 8.32
N ALA A 75 -9.19 0.93 7.62
CA ALA A 75 -7.98 0.32 7.12
C ALA A 75 -7.42 1.10 5.93
N LYS A 76 -6.15 1.51 6.05
CA LYS A 76 -5.37 2.18 5.02
C LYS A 76 -4.10 1.40 4.72
N TYR A 77 -3.57 1.57 3.52
CA TYR A 77 -2.44 0.83 3.01
C TYR A 77 -1.36 1.80 2.53
N ALA A 78 -0.11 1.50 2.87
CA ALA A 78 1.07 2.24 2.42
C ALA A 78 2.17 1.27 1.97
N ALA A 79 2.98 1.69 1.00
CA ALA A 79 4.11 0.89 0.53
C ALA A 79 5.19 0.79 1.61
N CYS A 80 5.72 -0.41 1.83
CA CYS A 80 6.85 -0.65 2.71
C CYS A 80 8.15 -0.39 1.94
N LEU A 81 8.74 0.79 2.11
CA LEU A 81 10.02 1.13 1.48
C LEU A 81 11.21 0.55 2.25
N ASP A 82 11.08 0.38 3.57
CA ASP A 82 12.12 -0.10 4.47
C ASP A 82 12.02 -1.62 4.73
N HIS A 83 12.21 -2.41 3.68
CA HIS A 83 12.48 -3.85 3.74
C HIS A 83 11.63 -4.68 4.73
N CYS A 84 10.31 -4.52 4.75
CA CYS A 84 9.46 -5.42 5.52
C CYS A 84 9.64 -6.87 5.04
N GLN A 85 9.80 -7.78 6.01
CA GLN A 85 9.90 -9.20 5.74
C GLN A 85 8.51 -9.80 5.51
N GLU A 86 8.47 -10.91 4.78
CA GLU A 86 7.24 -11.68 4.58
C GLU A 86 6.71 -12.11 5.95
N HIS A 87 5.44 -11.81 6.24
CA HIS A 87 4.77 -12.05 7.53
C HIS A 87 5.37 -11.36 8.78
N ALA A 88 6.41 -10.52 8.63
CA ALA A 88 7.03 -9.79 9.72
C ALA A 88 7.19 -8.31 9.36
N HIS A 89 6.15 -7.54 9.66
CA HIS A 89 6.13 -6.09 9.44
C HIS A 89 6.72 -5.38 10.65
N SER A 90 7.91 -4.84 10.46
CA SER A 90 8.61 -4.02 11.44
C SER A 90 8.30 -2.54 11.17
N ASP A 91 7.08 -2.10 11.47
CA ASP A 91 6.65 -0.69 11.34
C ASP A 91 7.29 0.17 12.45
N HIS A 92 8.59 0.43 12.33
CA HIS A 92 9.34 1.28 13.28
C HIS A 92 9.23 2.78 12.96
N HIS A 93 8.26 3.19 12.14
CA HIS A 93 8.05 4.58 11.72
C HIS A 93 6.71 5.11 12.23
N LEU A 94 6.61 6.43 12.37
CA LEU A 94 5.44 7.07 12.98
C LEU A 94 4.36 7.32 11.93
N HIS A 95 3.08 7.16 12.31
CA HIS A 95 1.95 7.53 11.46
C HIS A 95 1.26 8.79 12.00
N PHE A 96 1.18 9.85 11.19
CA PHE A 96 0.42 11.05 11.51
C PHE A 96 -0.98 10.98 10.90
N ASN A 97 -2.02 11.17 11.73
CA ASN A 97 -3.41 11.19 11.28
C ASN A 97 -3.95 12.63 11.28
N CYS A 98 -4.30 13.15 10.12
CA CYS A 98 -4.94 14.46 10.03
C CYS A 98 -6.44 14.35 10.34
N LEU A 99 -6.89 14.99 11.42
CA LEU A 99 -8.31 14.98 11.81
C LEU A 99 -9.21 15.78 10.86
N LYS A 100 -8.65 16.71 10.08
CA LYS A 100 -9.40 17.55 9.14
C LYS A 100 -9.65 16.85 7.80
N CYS A 101 -8.60 16.35 7.15
CA CYS A 101 -8.73 15.69 5.84
C CYS A 101 -8.82 14.15 5.92
N LYS A 102 -8.67 13.57 7.12
CA LYS A 102 -8.64 12.12 7.38
C LYS A 102 -7.51 11.36 6.67
N GLY A 103 -6.48 12.08 6.20
CA GLY A 103 -5.26 11.50 5.65
C GLY A 103 -4.38 10.88 6.73
N THR A 104 -3.73 9.77 6.39
CA THR A 104 -2.73 9.11 7.23
C THR A 104 -1.38 9.19 6.54
N PHE A 105 -0.39 9.79 7.18
CA PHE A 105 0.91 10.10 6.61
C PHE A 105 1.98 9.24 7.29
N CYS A 106 2.82 8.57 6.51
CA CYS A 106 3.95 7.82 7.05
C CYS A 106 5.13 8.77 7.23
N ILE A 107 5.61 8.90 8.46
CA ILE A 107 6.77 9.70 8.82
C ILE A 107 7.93 8.73 9.05
N ASN A 108 8.78 8.58 8.04
CA ASN A 108 10.07 7.93 8.19
C ASN A 108 10.93 8.82 9.11
N GLN A 109 11.68 8.19 10.02
CA GLN A 109 12.34 8.83 11.18
C GLN A 109 13.00 10.20 10.89
N ILE A 110 12.92 11.07 11.90
CA ILE A 110 13.60 12.38 11.99
C ILE A 110 15.11 12.16 12.07
#